data_AF-A0A8B1NFF9-F1
#
_entry.id   AF-A0A8B1NFF9-F1
#
_cell.length_a   1.000
_cell.length_b   1.000
_cell.length_c   1.000
_cell.angle_alpha   90.00
_cell.angle_beta   90.00
_cell.angle_gamma   90.00
#
_symmetry.space_group_name_H-M   'P 1'
#
loop_
_entity.id
_entity.type
_entity.pdbx_description
1 polymer ?
#
loop_
_entity_poly.entity_id
_entity_poly.type
_entity_poly.pdbx_seq_one_letter_code
_entity_poly.pdbx_strand_id
1 'polypeptide(L)'
;MADIWRGTLAPRRVWNLSEHLPEDAALAASLAGGPEHRGWTLQTYLLAHLLNSVRFADANNVRVNGGKLKSDPKPVQTPQLKTERPALNLSRHPLAQPLPDKYIRG
;
A
#
# COMPACT_ATOMS: atom_id res chain seq x y z
N MET A 1 13.22 -5.85 -21.30
CA MET A 1 11.91 -6.00 -20.61
C MET A 1 10.97 -6.95 -21.36
N ALA A 2 10.96 -6.94 -22.70
CA ALA A 2 10.26 -7.93 -23.52
C ALA A 2 10.69 -9.39 -23.24
N ASP A 3 11.96 -9.63 -22.90
CA ASP A 3 12.51 -10.98 -22.77
C ASP A 3 12.03 -11.79 -21.56
N ILE A 4 11.66 -11.13 -20.46
CA ILE A 4 11.07 -11.83 -19.30
C ILE A 4 9.70 -12.39 -19.69
N TRP A 5 8.89 -11.57 -20.38
CA TRP A 5 7.56 -11.96 -20.86
C TRP A 5 7.60 -12.93 -22.04
N ARG A 6 8.64 -12.87 -22.87
CA ARG A 6 8.85 -13.80 -23.99
C ARG A 6 9.51 -15.13 -23.56
N GLY A 7 9.87 -15.28 -22.28
CA GLY A 7 10.51 -16.50 -21.76
C GLY A 7 11.93 -16.73 -22.28
N THR A 8 12.58 -15.72 -22.84
CA THR A 8 13.94 -15.80 -23.41
C THR A 8 15.03 -15.71 -22.34
N LEU A 9 14.68 -15.47 -21.08
CA LEU A 9 15.60 -15.45 -19.95
C LEU A 9 15.57 -16.77 -19.16
N ALA A 10 16.75 -17.29 -18.82
CA ALA A 10 16.89 -18.46 -17.96
C ALA A 10 16.19 -18.20 -16.59
N PRO A 11 15.44 -19.18 -16.03
CA PRO A 11 14.66 -18.99 -14.80
C PRO A 11 15.48 -18.46 -13.63
N ARG A 12 16.72 -18.95 -13.48
CA ARG A 12 17.65 -18.49 -12.43
C ARG A 12 18.04 -17.02 -12.57
N ARG A 13 18.09 -16.50 -13.80
CA ARG A 13 18.39 -15.09 -14.08
C ARG A 13 17.18 -14.19 -13.83
N VAL A 14 15.97 -14.68 -14.13
CA VAL A 14 14.72 -13.99 -13.78
C VAL A 14 14.58 -13.88 -12.26
N TRP A 15 14.84 -14.98 -11.55
CA TRP A 15 14.82 -15.02 -10.08
C TRP A 15 15.77 -13.98 -9.45
N ASN A 16 17.03 -13.96 -9.89
CA ASN A 16 18.02 -13.02 -9.39
C ASN A 16 17.61 -11.54 -9.65
N LEU A 17 17.02 -11.27 -10.82
CA LEU A 17 16.52 -9.93 -11.16
C LEU A 17 15.30 -9.52 -10.34
N SER A 18 14.40 -10.45 -9.99
CA SER A 18 13.28 -10.16 -9.11
C SER A 18 13.71 -9.90 -7.67
N GLU A 19 14.75 -10.59 -7.21
CA GLU A 19 15.23 -10.52 -5.83
C GLU A 19 16.03 -9.24 -5.55
N HIS A 20 16.74 -8.71 -6.57
CA HIS A 20 17.51 -7.47 -6.47
C HIS A 20 16.85 -6.29 -7.18
N LEU A 21 15.55 -6.37 -7.45
CA LEU A 21 14.87 -5.29 -8.13
C LEU A 21 14.75 -4.07 -7.21
N PRO A 22 15.23 -2.88 -7.62
CA PRO A 22 15.04 -1.68 -6.82
C PRO A 22 13.53 -1.35 -6.70
N GLU A 23 13.11 -0.87 -5.55
CA GLU A 23 11.71 -0.52 -5.26
C GLU A 23 11.13 0.51 -6.25
N ASP A 24 11.99 1.34 -6.84
CA ASP A 24 11.65 2.39 -7.82
C ASP A 24 11.54 1.88 -9.27
N ALA A 25 11.75 0.58 -9.48
CA ALA A 25 11.70 -0.03 -10.80
C ALA A 25 10.30 0.06 -11.40
N ALA A 26 10.23 0.26 -12.72
CA ALA A 26 8.96 0.30 -13.45
C ALA A 26 8.13 -0.98 -13.27
N LEU A 27 8.77 -2.13 -13.04
CA LEU A 27 8.09 -3.40 -12.79
C LEU A 27 7.46 -3.45 -11.38
N ALA A 28 8.15 -2.98 -10.34
CA ALA A 28 7.61 -2.85 -9.00
C ALA A 28 6.38 -1.92 -8.98
N ALA A 29 6.46 -0.78 -9.67
CA ALA A 29 5.34 0.14 -9.84
C ALA A 29 4.15 -0.51 -10.58
N SER A 30 4.43 -1.26 -11.66
CA SER A 30 3.39 -1.97 -12.41
C SER A 30 2.67 -3.03 -11.57
N LEU A 31 3.38 -3.74 -10.70
CA LEU A 31 2.81 -4.71 -9.76
C LEU A 31 2.00 -4.04 -8.65
N ALA A 32 2.42 -2.86 -8.19
CA ALA A 32 1.73 -2.10 -7.15
C ALA A 32 0.41 -1.47 -7.62
N GLY A 33 0.17 -1.38 -8.93
CA GLY A 33 -1.11 -0.91 -9.49
C GLY A 33 -0.99 0.09 -10.63
N GLY A 34 0.22 0.52 -11.01
CA GLY A 34 0.42 1.42 -12.14
C GLY A 34 1.68 2.30 -12.05
N PRO A 35 1.97 3.08 -13.10
CA PRO A 35 3.15 3.95 -13.15
C PRO A 35 3.16 5.02 -12.05
N GLU A 36 2.00 5.38 -11.50
CA GLU A 36 1.85 6.36 -10.41
C GLU A 36 2.49 5.89 -9.09
N HIS A 37 2.71 4.59 -8.91
CA HIS A 37 3.37 4.02 -7.73
C HIS A 37 4.90 4.06 -7.80
N ARG A 38 5.48 4.58 -8.88
CA ARG A 38 6.93 4.61 -9.05
C ARG A 38 7.58 5.60 -8.09
N GLY A 39 8.61 5.16 -7.35
CA GLY A 39 9.31 5.99 -6.35
C GLY A 39 8.55 6.16 -5.03
N TRP A 40 7.36 5.57 -4.92
CA TRP A 40 6.63 5.45 -3.68
C TRP A 40 7.14 4.24 -2.89
N THR A 41 8.36 4.37 -2.38
CA THR A 41 8.95 3.41 -1.44
C THR A 41 8.24 3.49 -0.09
N LEU A 42 8.48 2.50 0.78
CA LEU A 42 7.97 2.51 2.14
C LEU A 42 8.34 3.81 2.88
N GLN A 43 9.57 4.29 2.69
CA GLN A 43 10.05 5.53 3.29
C GLN A 43 9.24 6.75 2.82
N THR A 44 8.93 6.82 1.52
CA THR A 44 8.10 7.90 0.95
C THR A 44 6.69 7.89 1.52
N TYR A 45 6.08 6.71 1.69
CA TYR A 45 4.78 6.57 2.35
C TYR A 45 4.80 7.01 3.81
N LEU A 46 5.82 6.58 4.57
CA LEU A 46 5.98 6.97 5.98
C LEU A 46 6.20 8.47 6.14
N LEU A 47 7.00 9.09 5.26
CA LEU A 47 7.26 10.52 5.28
C LEU A 47 6.00 11.33 4.94
N ALA A 48 5.23 10.88 3.94
CA ALA A 48 3.92 11.49 3.65
C ALA A 48 2.97 11.39 4.85
N HIS A 49 2.98 10.26 5.57
CA HIS A 49 2.14 10.07 6.75
C HIS A 49 2.56 10.99 7.91
N LEU A 50 3.87 11.10 8.18
CA LEU A 50 4.41 12.02 9.18
C LEU A 50 4.11 13.49 8.85
N LEU A 51 4.25 13.89 7.59
CA LEU A 51 3.94 15.26 7.19
C LEU A 51 2.45 15.57 7.39
N ASN A 52 1.58 14.61 7.07
CA ASN A 52 0.15 14.73 7.32
C ASN A 52 -0.14 14.86 8.82
N SER A 53 0.45 14.02 9.68
CA SER A 53 0.21 14.06 11.12
C SER A 53 0.63 15.39 11.76
N VAL A 54 1.78 15.94 11.36
CA VAL A 54 2.25 17.25 11.82
C VAL A 54 1.29 18.36 11.41
N ARG A 55 0.86 18.37 10.14
CA ARG A 55 -0.12 19.38 9.64
C ARG A 55 -1.45 19.32 10.37
N PHE A 56 -1.94 18.11 10.67
CA PHE A 56 -3.17 17.93 11.44
C PHE A 56 -2.99 18.36 12.90
N ALA A 57 -1.85 18.06 13.52
CA ALA A 57 -1.54 18.48 14.87
C ALA A 57 -1.49 20.02 15.00
N ASP A 58 -0.83 20.69 14.06
CA ASP A 58 -0.74 22.15 14.03
C ASP A 58 -2.12 22.80 13.86
N ALA A 59 -2.93 22.31 12.90
CA ALA A 59 -4.29 22.78 12.71
C ALA A 59 -5.17 22.58 13.96
N ASN A 60 -4.98 21.46 14.67
CA ASN A 60 -5.68 21.19 15.92
C ASN A 60 -5.22 22.13 17.04
N ASN A 61 -3.93 22.42 17.16
CA ASN A 61 -3.42 23.39 18.12
C ASN A 61 -4.00 24.79 17.91
N VAL A 62 -4.09 25.25 16.65
CA VAL A 62 -4.71 26.55 16.33
C VAL A 62 -6.18 26.58 16.76
N ARG A 63 -6.93 25.51 16.51
CA ARG A 63 -8.35 25.40 16.90
C ARG A 63 -8.53 25.38 18.42
N VAL A 64 -7.71 24.61 19.14
CA VAL A 64 -7.75 24.53 20.62
C VAL A 64 -7.46 25.89 21.25
N ASN A 65 -6.54 26.65 20.67
CA ASN A 65 -6.20 28.00 21.14
C ASN A 65 -7.22 29.08 20.70
N GLY A 66 -8.36 28.70 20.12
CA GLY A 66 -9.40 29.63 19.68
C GLY A 66 -9.03 30.46 18.44
N GLY A 67 -7.95 30.09 17.75
CA GLY A 67 -7.51 30.74 16.52
C GLY A 67 -8.37 30.34 15.32
N LYS A 68 -8.57 31.27 14.38
CA LYS A 68 -9.17 30.95 13.08
C LYS A 68 -8.12 30.36 12.15
N LEU A 69 -8.36 29.13 11.71
CA LEU A 69 -7.54 28.47 10.71
C LEU A 69 -7.76 29.15 9.34
N LYS A 70 -6.67 29.56 8.67
CA LYS A 70 -6.76 30.18 7.34
C LYS A 70 -7.23 29.21 6.25
N SER A 71 -6.88 27.94 6.39
CA SER A 71 -7.28 26.86 5.48
C SER A 71 -7.09 25.52 6.18
N ASP A 72 -8.00 24.58 5.94
CA ASP A 72 -7.81 23.22 6.44
C ASP A 72 -6.56 22.56 5.83
N PRO A 73 -5.81 21.78 6.62
CA PRO A 73 -4.62 21.11 6.14
C PRO A 73 -5.00 20.11 5.05
N LYS A 74 -4.48 20.32 3.84
CA LYS A 74 -4.65 19.38 2.74
C LYS A 74 -3.67 18.21 2.93
N PRO A 75 -4.17 16.96 3.00
CA PRO A 75 -3.30 15.80 3.10
C PRO A 75 -2.50 15.66 1.80
N VAL A 76 -1.26 15.19 1.92
CA VAL A 76 -0.46 14.71 0.79
C VAL A 76 -1.23 13.58 0.13
N GLN A 77 -1.50 13.70 -1.17
CA GLN A 77 -2.13 12.64 -1.94
C GLN A 77 -1.11 11.51 -2.13
N THR A 78 -1.44 10.33 -1.63
CA THR A 78 -0.64 9.11 -1.80
C THR A 78 -1.36 8.19 -2.80
N PRO A 79 -0.64 7.54 -3.72
CA PRO A 79 -1.26 6.59 -4.63
C PRO A 79 -1.85 5.43 -3.82
N GLN A 80 -3.12 5.16 -4.05
CA GLN A 80 -3.89 4.19 -3.29
C GLN A 80 -3.40 2.78 -3.64
N LEU A 81 -2.88 2.07 -2.65
CA LEU A 81 -2.61 0.65 -2.80
C LEU A 81 -3.93 -0.06 -3.07
N LYS A 82 -4.04 -0.76 -4.21
CA LYS A 82 -5.16 -1.65 -4.50
C LYS A 82 -5.20 -2.74 -3.43
N THR A 83 -5.97 -2.49 -2.38
CA THR A 83 -6.20 -3.43 -1.28
C THR A 83 -7.50 -4.18 -1.52
N GLU A 84 -7.78 -4.56 -2.77
CA GLU A 84 -8.84 -5.51 -3.06
C GLU A 84 -8.24 -6.92 -2.91
N ARG A 85 -8.09 -7.37 -1.67
CA ARG A 85 -8.14 -8.80 -1.44
C ARG A 85 -9.62 -9.17 -1.46
N PRO A 86 -10.13 -9.88 -2.47
CA PRO A 86 -11.50 -10.35 -2.41
C PRO A 86 -11.66 -11.14 -1.12
N ALA A 87 -12.70 -10.85 -0.36
CA ALA A 87 -13.01 -11.61 0.85
C ALA A 87 -13.05 -13.08 0.46
N LEU A 88 -12.13 -13.88 1.04
CA LEU A 88 -11.98 -15.27 0.69
C LEU A 88 -13.27 -16.00 1.09
N ASN A 89 -14.14 -16.26 0.11
CA ASN A 89 -15.43 -16.91 0.35
C ASN A 89 -15.19 -18.41 0.50
N LEU A 90 -14.97 -18.84 1.75
CA LEU A 90 -14.71 -20.23 2.09
C LEU A 90 -15.98 -21.08 2.20
N SER A 91 -17.17 -20.49 1.98
CA SER A 91 -18.46 -21.18 2.17
C SER A 91 -18.68 -22.40 1.28
N ARG A 92 -17.89 -22.53 0.20
CA ARG A 92 -17.94 -23.66 -0.74
C ARG A 92 -16.73 -24.60 -0.62
N HIS A 93 -15.79 -24.34 0.27
CA HIS A 93 -14.55 -25.11 0.37
C HIS A 93 -14.79 -26.41 1.16
N PRO A 94 -14.36 -27.59 0.68
CA PRO A 94 -14.67 -28.89 1.30
C PRO A 94 -14.09 -29.07 2.71
N LEU A 95 -13.12 -28.24 3.09
CA LEU A 95 -12.49 -28.23 4.42
C LEU A 95 -12.91 -27.04 5.30
N ALA A 96 -13.84 -26.20 4.85
CA ALA A 96 -14.30 -25.08 5.67
C ALA A 96 -15.21 -25.61 6.80
N GLN A 97 -14.71 -25.55 8.03
CA GLN A 97 -15.52 -25.81 9.23
C GLN A 97 -16.03 -24.49 9.80
N PRO A 98 -17.28 -24.43 10.29
CA PRO A 98 -17.78 -23.24 10.97
C PRO A 98 -16.93 -22.94 12.21
N LEU A 99 -16.72 -21.65 12.49
CA LEU A 99 -15.96 -21.22 13.67
C LEU A 99 -16.71 -21.70 14.93
N PRO A 100 -16.06 -22.41 15.87
CA PRO A 100 -16.74 -22.93 17.05
C PRO A 100 -17.35 -21.81 17.90
N ASP A 101 -18.56 -22.01 18.43
CA ASP A 101 -19.32 -21.00 19.20
C ASP A 101 -18.55 -20.37 20.37
N LYS A 102 -17.57 -21.09 20.92
CA LYS A 102 -16.67 -20.59 21.98
C LYS A 102 -15.81 -19.38 21.57
N TYR A 103 -15.77 -19.02 20.28
CA TYR A 103 -15.04 -17.85 19.77
C TYR A 103 -15.94 -16.71 19.28
N ILE A 104 -17.27 -16.86 19.34
CA ILE A 104 -18.23 -15.87 18.84
C ILE A 104 -18.88 -15.07 20.00
N ARG A 105 -18.87 -15.62 21.21
CA ARG A 105 -19.29 -14.91 22.44
C ARG A 105 -18.08 -14.59 23.31
N GLY A 106 -17.52 -13.41 23.12
CA GLY A 106 -16.53 -12.75 23.99
C GLY A 106 -16.87 -11.28 24.09
#